data_AF-A0A8C0A454-F1
#
_entry.id   AF-A0A8C0A454-F1
#
_cell.length_a   1.000
_cell.length_b   1.000
_cell.length_c   1.000
_cell.angle_alpha   90.00
_cell.angle_beta   90.00
_cell.angle_gamma   90.00
#
_symmetry.space_group_name_H-M   'P 1'
#
loop_
_entity.id
_entity.type
_entity.pdbx_description
1 polymer ?
#
loop_
_entity_poly.entity_id
_entity_poly.type
_entity_poly.pdbx_seq_one_letter_code
_entity_poly.pdbx_strand_id
1 'polypeptide(L)'
;MGIRLLYAFCFLGVGLVDAQVTQTPRYLVKRRGEKVVIECIQNMDHERMFWYRQDPALGLRLLHFSIDAGTVEEGDVPHGYSVSRKKKESFPLTLASATTNQTSMYLCASSEYTAQHGHILSAQKGQMQEAGWGDHESGPELCCSYGAWVPIGRKADSREGPSPQPHFLARAAQASF
;
A
#
# COMPACT_ATOMS: atom_id res chain seq x y z
N MET A 1 11.68 -49.47 -22.64
CA MET A 1 12.81 -48.54 -22.89
C MET A 1 12.18 -47.24 -23.36
N GLY A 2 11.84 -46.26 -22.53
CA GLY A 2 12.72 -45.48 -21.66
C GLY A 2 12.60 -44.01 -22.07
N ILE A 3 11.41 -43.39 -21.90
CA ILE A 3 11.27 -41.94 -22.05
C ILE A 3 11.85 -41.32 -20.77
N ARG A 4 13.00 -40.67 -20.96
CA ARG A 4 13.81 -40.08 -19.89
C ARG A 4 13.01 -38.95 -19.24
N LEU A 5 12.73 -39.12 -17.95
CA LEU A 5 12.38 -38.06 -17.01
C LEU A 5 13.50 -37.02 -17.03
N LEU A 6 13.39 -35.99 -17.88
CA LEU A 6 14.20 -34.78 -17.76
C LEU A 6 13.39 -33.76 -16.98
N TYR A 7 13.56 -33.89 -15.67
CA TYR A 7 13.28 -32.92 -14.64
C TYR A 7 14.13 -31.66 -14.90
N ALA A 8 13.65 -30.75 -15.75
CA ALA A 8 14.19 -29.40 -15.83
C ALA A 8 13.34 -28.50 -14.93
N PHE A 9 13.59 -28.61 -13.63
CA PHE A 9 13.07 -27.72 -12.60
C PHE A 9 13.74 -26.35 -12.79
N CYS A 10 13.25 -25.54 -13.74
CA CYS A 10 13.64 -24.14 -13.88
C CYS A 10 12.99 -23.30 -12.78
N PHE A 11 13.37 -23.53 -11.53
CA PHE A 11 13.08 -22.65 -10.40
C PHE A 11 14.39 -22.20 -9.77
N LEU A 12 15.24 -21.49 -10.52
CA LEU A 12 16.37 -20.78 -9.92
C LEU A 12 16.54 -19.47 -10.65
N GLY A 13 16.10 -18.39 -10.00
CA GLY A 13 16.33 -17.04 -10.49
C GLY A 13 15.20 -16.04 -10.25
N VAL A 14 14.34 -16.19 -9.24
CA VAL A 14 13.74 -14.98 -8.65
C VAL A 14 14.84 -14.33 -7.84
N GLY A 15 15.69 -13.56 -8.52
CA GLY A 15 16.56 -12.62 -7.83
C GLY A 15 15.65 -11.76 -6.96
N LEU A 16 15.76 -11.91 -5.64
CA LEU A 16 15.28 -10.90 -4.72
C LEU A 16 16.11 -9.66 -5.02
N VAL A 17 15.63 -8.86 -5.98
CA VAL A 17 16.07 -7.47 -6.11
C VAL A 17 15.73 -6.87 -4.76
N ASP A 18 16.74 -6.59 -3.96
CA ASP A 18 16.55 -5.97 -2.66
C ASP A 18 15.89 -4.62 -2.91
N ALA A 19 14.60 -4.52 -2.56
CA ALA A 19 13.85 -3.32 -2.81
C ALA A 19 14.38 -2.26 -1.85
N GLN A 20 15.06 -1.26 -2.42
CA GLN A 20 15.70 -0.19 -1.67
C GLN A 20 14.75 0.54 -0.69
N VAL A 21 13.45 0.52 -0.99
CA VAL A 21 12.37 0.81 -0.05
C VAL A 21 11.42 -0.38 0.04
N THR A 22 11.29 -0.93 1.24
CA THR A 22 10.41 -2.05 1.58
C THR A 22 9.18 -1.57 2.32
N GLN A 23 7.99 -1.96 1.85
CA GLN A 23 6.71 -1.71 2.54
C GLN A 23 6.05 -3.01 2.97
N THR A 24 5.53 -3.03 4.19
CA THR A 24 4.84 -4.20 4.76
C THR A 24 3.62 -3.76 5.56
N PRO A 25 2.44 -4.38 5.36
CA PRO A 25 2.11 -5.37 4.32
C PRO A 25 1.86 -4.73 2.95
N ARG A 26 2.03 -5.51 1.86
CA ARG A 26 1.69 -5.07 0.48
C ARG A 26 0.19 -5.08 0.18
N TYR A 27 -0.58 -5.91 0.90
CA TYR A 27 -2.02 -6.01 0.75
C TYR A 27 -2.67 -6.20 2.11
N LEU A 28 -3.68 -5.39 2.42
CA LEU A 28 -4.31 -5.42 3.73
C LEU A 28 -5.79 -5.06 3.66
N VAL A 29 -6.67 -6.06 3.82
CA VAL A 29 -8.12 -5.85 3.92
C VAL A 29 -8.48 -5.50 5.35
N LYS A 30 -9.18 -4.38 5.55
CA LYS A 30 -9.60 -3.90 6.88
C LYS A 30 -11.06 -3.54 6.92
N ARG A 31 -11.64 -3.55 8.12
CA ARG A 31 -12.98 -3.05 8.39
C ARG A 31 -12.89 -1.63 8.95
N ARG A 32 -13.96 -0.86 8.75
CA ARG A 32 -14.10 0.45 9.38
C ARG A 32 -13.89 0.38 10.89
N GLY A 33 -13.09 1.29 11.42
CA GLY A 33 -12.77 1.40 12.84
C GLY A 33 -11.55 0.60 13.27
N GLU A 34 -10.99 -0.26 12.41
CA GLU A 34 -9.77 -1.00 12.73
C GLU A 34 -8.53 -0.12 12.59
N LYS A 35 -7.52 -0.38 13.43
CA LYS A 35 -6.20 0.25 13.29
C LYS A 35 -5.46 -0.37 12.10
N VAL A 36 -4.84 0.49 11.30
CA VAL A 36 -3.93 0.11 10.22
C VAL A 36 -2.56 0.65 10.51
N VAL A 37 -1.54 -0.17 10.32
CA VAL A 37 -0.13 0.24 10.34
C VAL A 37 0.52 -0.33 9.08
N ILE A 38 1.18 0.54 8.33
CA ILE A 38 1.96 0.16 7.15
C ILE A 38 3.40 0.58 7.44
N GLU A 39 4.27 -0.41 7.56
CA GLU A 39 5.69 -0.20 7.75
C GLU A 39 6.33 0.24 6.43
N CYS A 40 7.28 1.17 6.53
CA CYS A 40 8.17 1.52 5.44
C CYS A 40 9.60 1.57 5.96
N ILE A 41 10.48 0.82 5.31
CA ILE A 41 11.89 0.68 5.65
C ILE A 41 12.72 0.98 4.40
N GLN A 42 13.81 1.74 4.55
CA GLN A 42 14.78 2.01 3.49
C GLN A 42 16.19 1.61 3.93
N ASN A 43 17.06 1.23 2.98
CA ASN A 43 18.44 0.81 3.24
C ASN A 43 19.51 1.61 2.45
N MET A 44 19.12 2.78 1.93
CA MET A 44 19.95 3.67 1.11
C MET A 44 20.55 4.84 1.89
N ASP A 45 20.36 4.89 3.21
CA ASP A 45 20.79 6.02 4.04
C ASP A 45 20.17 7.38 3.60
N HIS A 46 18.98 7.35 2.99
CA HIS A 46 18.22 8.55 2.62
C HIS A 46 17.72 9.32 3.86
N GLU A 47 17.96 10.63 3.90
CA GLU A 47 17.45 11.51 4.96
C GLU A 47 15.94 11.65 4.89
N ARG A 48 15.40 11.78 3.67
CA ARG A 48 14.00 12.14 3.46
C ARG A 48 13.16 10.91 3.19
N MET A 49 11.96 10.88 3.77
CA MET A 49 10.96 9.85 3.51
C MET A 49 9.57 10.46 3.36
N PHE A 50 8.75 9.84 2.53
CA PHE A 50 7.47 10.36 2.08
C PHE A 50 6.40 9.27 2.12
N TRP A 51 5.18 9.67 2.46
CA TRP A 51 3.99 8.86 2.28
C TRP A 51 3.04 9.53 1.31
N TYR A 52 2.65 8.78 0.28
CA TYR A 52 1.64 9.18 -0.68
C TYR A 52 0.44 8.25 -0.63
N ARG A 53 -0.71 8.78 -1.02
CA ARG A 53 -1.86 7.98 -1.45
C ARG A 53 -2.09 8.18 -2.93
N GLN A 54 -2.45 7.12 -3.64
CA GLN A 54 -2.84 7.16 -5.05
C GLN A 54 -4.30 6.72 -5.20
N ASP A 55 -5.13 7.65 -5.64
CA ASP A 55 -6.54 7.38 -5.96
C ASP A 55 -6.74 7.44 -7.48
N PRO A 56 -7.49 6.50 -8.11
CA PRO A 56 -7.59 6.38 -9.57
C PRO A 56 -7.99 7.64 -10.36
N ALA A 57 -8.60 8.64 -9.72
CA ALA A 57 -9.03 9.89 -10.35
C ALA A 57 -8.31 11.15 -9.83
N LEU A 58 -7.58 11.06 -8.71
CA LEU A 58 -6.98 12.21 -8.05
C LEU A 58 -5.45 12.22 -8.16
N GLY A 59 -4.88 11.16 -8.74
CA GLY A 59 -3.44 11.00 -8.83
C GLY A 59 -2.80 10.77 -7.46
N LEU A 60 -1.52 11.12 -7.36
CA LEU A 60 -0.74 11.03 -6.15
C LEU A 60 -0.89 12.27 -5.31
N ARG A 61 -1.14 12.08 -4.02
CA ARG A 61 -1.27 13.15 -3.03
C ARG A 61 -0.42 12.83 -1.82
N LEU A 62 0.34 13.81 -1.35
CA LEU A 62 1.21 13.64 -0.19
C LEU A 62 0.37 13.60 1.09
N LEU A 63 0.62 12.59 1.92
CA LEU A 63 0.04 12.50 3.26
C LEU A 63 0.93 13.24 4.26
N HIS A 64 2.17 12.78 4.39
CA HIS A 64 3.18 13.26 5.34
C HIS A 64 4.57 13.02 4.75
N PHE A 65 5.54 13.80 5.21
CA PHE A 65 6.94 13.57 4.90
C PHE A 65 7.83 13.84 6.11
N SER A 66 9.10 13.50 5.99
CA SER A 66 10.11 13.69 7.02
C SER A 66 11.40 14.07 6.34
N ILE A 67 12.06 15.11 6.84
CA ILE A 67 13.33 15.61 6.26
C ILE A 67 14.55 14.98 6.91
N ASP A 68 14.42 14.54 8.15
CA ASP A 68 15.43 13.83 8.95
C ASP A 68 14.77 13.01 10.07
N ALA A 69 15.50 12.06 10.66
CA ALA A 69 15.09 11.36 11.86
C ALA A 69 14.66 12.34 12.96
N GLY A 70 13.51 12.08 13.58
CA GLY A 70 12.88 12.93 14.59
C GLY A 70 11.94 13.99 14.03
N THR A 71 11.93 14.24 12.71
CA THR A 71 11.06 15.24 12.06
C THR A 71 9.89 14.59 11.34
N VAL A 72 8.72 15.25 11.37
CA VAL A 72 7.53 14.87 10.61
C VAL A 72 6.79 16.13 10.18
N GLU A 73 6.34 16.17 8.94
CA GLU A 73 5.73 17.34 8.31
C GLU A 73 4.47 16.90 7.55
N GLU A 74 3.47 17.79 7.54
CA GLU A 74 2.19 17.56 6.85
C GLU A 74 2.30 17.77 5.33
N GLY A 75 1.60 16.95 4.57
CA GLY A 75 1.48 17.09 3.11
C GLY A 75 0.18 17.76 2.66
N ASP A 76 -0.29 17.38 1.47
CA ASP A 76 -1.51 17.92 0.87
C ASP A 76 -2.79 17.47 1.60
N VAL A 77 -2.78 16.25 2.14
CA VAL A 77 -3.95 15.60 2.76
C VAL A 77 -3.56 14.81 4.02
N PRO A 78 -3.07 15.49 5.07
CA PRO A 78 -2.47 14.86 6.25
C PRO A 78 -3.48 14.25 7.23
N HIS A 79 -4.73 14.73 7.21
CA HIS A 79 -5.72 14.42 8.23
C HIS A 79 -6.20 12.96 8.19
N GLY A 80 -6.35 12.36 9.37
CA GLY A 80 -6.75 10.95 9.54
C GLY A 80 -5.59 9.96 9.47
N TYR A 81 -4.36 10.47 9.32
CA TYR A 81 -3.12 9.70 9.28
C TYR A 81 -2.16 10.19 10.35
N SER A 82 -1.31 9.30 10.84
CA SER A 82 -0.17 9.66 11.67
C SER A 82 1.07 8.90 11.22
N VAL A 83 2.24 9.53 11.39
CA VAL A 83 3.54 8.95 11.04
C VAL A 83 4.50 9.10 12.21
N SER A 84 5.59 8.35 12.18
CA SER A 84 6.70 8.55 13.11
C SER A 84 8.03 8.28 12.43
N ARG A 85 9.01 9.17 12.59
CA ARG A 85 10.38 8.97 12.09
C ARG A 85 11.37 8.80 13.24
N LYS A 86 11.26 7.73 14.03
CA LYS A 86 12.18 7.50 15.16
C LYS A 86 13.59 7.11 14.72
N LYS A 87 13.71 6.50 13.53
CA LYS A 87 14.96 6.04 12.93
C LYS A 87 15.04 6.54 11.48
N LYS A 88 16.25 6.77 10.98
CA LYS A 88 16.47 7.23 9.60
C LYS A 88 15.94 6.21 8.59
N GLU A 89 16.00 4.92 8.91
CA GLU A 89 15.61 3.84 8.02
C GLU A 89 14.09 3.59 8.03
N SER A 90 13.34 4.10 9.00
CA SER A 90 11.95 3.66 9.26
C SER A 90 10.97 4.82 9.34
N PHE A 91 9.90 4.73 8.56
CA PHE A 91 8.82 5.71 8.52
C PHE A 91 7.45 5.05 8.41
N PRO A 92 6.90 4.44 9.48
CA PRO A 92 5.58 3.83 9.45
C PRO A 92 4.44 4.85 9.31
N LEU A 93 3.40 4.46 8.57
CA LEU A 93 2.11 5.15 8.47
C LEU A 93 1.06 4.42 9.30
N THR A 94 0.30 5.18 10.09
CA THR A 94 -0.78 4.66 10.93
C THR A 94 -2.10 5.34 10.59
N LEU A 95 -3.16 4.54 10.42
CA LEU A 95 -4.54 4.99 10.47
C LEU A 95 -5.10 4.48 11.80
N ALA A 96 -5.32 5.37 12.76
CA ALA A 96 -5.75 4.98 14.11
C ALA A 96 -7.13 4.29 14.10
N SER A 97 -8.01 4.73 13.20
CA SER A 97 -9.36 4.20 13.01
C SER A 97 -9.73 4.32 11.54
N ALA A 98 -9.65 3.20 10.81
CA ALA A 98 -9.84 3.16 9.37
C ALA A 98 -11.24 3.63 8.95
N THR A 99 -11.32 4.51 7.94
CA THR A 99 -12.58 4.93 7.32
C THR A 99 -12.62 4.59 5.83
N THR A 100 -13.82 4.44 5.27
CA THR A 100 -13.98 3.97 3.89
C THR A 100 -13.36 4.91 2.85
N ASN A 101 -13.31 6.22 3.12
CA ASN A 101 -12.64 7.24 2.28
C ASN A 101 -11.10 7.14 2.29
N GLN A 102 -10.54 6.32 3.18
CA GLN A 102 -9.12 6.00 3.23
C GLN A 102 -8.81 4.70 2.45
N THR A 103 -9.78 4.14 1.72
CA THR A 103 -9.46 3.07 0.75
C THR A 103 -8.64 3.67 -0.38
N SER A 104 -7.38 3.24 -0.49
CA SER A 104 -6.43 3.79 -1.46
C SER A 104 -5.23 2.85 -1.62
N MET A 105 -4.36 3.18 -2.59
CA MET A 105 -3.01 2.63 -2.64
C MET A 105 -2.06 3.56 -1.89
N TYR A 106 -1.29 3.02 -0.95
CA TYR A 106 -0.36 3.78 -0.13
C TYR A 106 1.08 3.50 -0.57
N LEU A 107 1.82 4.55 -0.91
CA LEU A 107 3.17 4.44 -1.46
C LEU A 107 4.14 5.16 -0.54
N CYS A 108 5.25 4.49 -0.22
CA CYS A 108 6.36 5.09 0.49
C CYS A 108 7.51 5.38 -0.47
N ALA A 109 8.19 6.49 -0.28
CA ALA A 109 9.38 6.84 -1.03
C ALA A 109 10.45 7.43 -0.12
N SER A 110 11.70 7.43 -0.56
CA SER A 110 12.79 8.12 0.11
C SER A 110 13.70 8.82 -0.89
N SER A 111 14.45 9.83 -0.43
CA SER A 111 15.43 10.55 -1.26
C SER A 111 16.53 11.17 -0.39
N GLU A 112 17.72 11.36 -0.99
CA GLU A 112 18.79 12.16 -0.41
C GLU A 112 18.46 13.67 -0.43
N TYR A 113 17.76 14.16 -1.46
CA TYR A 113 17.56 15.60 -1.70
C TYR A 113 16.09 16.01 -1.71
N THR A 114 15.80 17.31 -1.54
CA THR A 114 14.48 17.86 -1.87
C THR A 114 14.27 17.73 -3.37
N ALA A 115 13.64 16.66 -3.84
CA ALA A 115 12.86 16.81 -5.04
C ALA A 115 11.84 17.93 -4.76
N GLN A 116 11.93 19.05 -5.47
CA GLN A 116 10.88 20.07 -5.41
C GLN A 116 9.56 19.36 -5.69
N HIS A 117 8.59 19.51 -4.79
CA HIS A 117 7.28 18.84 -4.83
C HIS A 117 6.60 18.90 -6.22
N GLY A 118 6.91 19.90 -7.05
CA GLY A 118 6.40 20.03 -8.42
C GLY A 118 7.03 19.11 -9.48
N HIS A 119 8.29 18.67 -9.32
CA HIS A 119 8.97 17.86 -10.34
C HIS A 119 8.61 16.37 -10.28
N ILE A 120 8.35 15.81 -9.09
CA ILE A 120 7.95 14.40 -8.93
C ILE A 120 6.61 14.11 -9.64
N LEU A 121 5.65 15.03 -9.52
CA LEU A 121 4.34 14.87 -10.16
C LEU A 121 4.41 14.87 -11.69
N SER A 122 5.43 15.50 -12.28
CA SER A 122 5.65 15.48 -13.73
C SER A 122 6.28 14.17 -14.20
N ALA A 123 7.23 13.59 -13.45
CA ALA A 123 7.89 12.33 -13.83
C ALA A 123 6.91 11.14 -13.86
N GLN A 124 5.92 11.12 -12.97
CA GLN A 124 4.92 10.05 -12.93
C GLN A 124 3.80 10.18 -13.97
N LYS A 125 3.69 11.33 -14.64
CA LYS A 125 2.76 11.52 -15.77
C LYS A 125 3.31 10.92 -17.09
N GLY A 126 4.57 10.49 -17.13
CA GLY A 126 5.29 10.23 -18.37
C GLY A 126 5.84 8.82 -18.64
N GLN A 127 5.71 7.82 -17.77
CA GLN A 127 6.36 6.51 -18.01
C GLN A 127 5.38 5.36 -18.25
N MET A 128 4.85 5.32 -19.47
CA MET A 128 4.98 4.14 -20.32
C MET A 128 5.62 4.57 -21.63
N GLN A 129 6.93 4.80 -21.61
CA GLN A 129 7.74 4.76 -22.82
C GLN A 129 9.19 4.43 -22.45
N GLU A 130 9.61 3.34 -23.06
CA GLU A 130 10.91 2.70 -23.00
C GLU A 130 11.94 3.58 -23.73
N ALA A 131 12.99 3.99 -23.03
CA ALA A 131 14.24 4.54 -23.56
C ALA A 131 15.28 4.32 -22.44
N GLY A 132 16.38 3.59 -22.63
CA GLY A 132 17.43 3.86 -23.61
C GLY A 132 18.62 4.43 -22.83
N TRP A 133 19.64 3.60 -22.60
CA TRP A 133 20.85 3.96 -21.84
C TRP A 133 21.52 5.21 -22.43
N GLY A 134 21.73 6.24 -21.61
CA GLY A 134 22.45 7.46 -21.97
C GLY A 134 22.72 8.35 -20.75
N ASP A 135 23.98 8.33 -20.34
CA ASP A 135 24.81 9.21 -19.49
C ASP A 135 24.21 10.32 -18.60
N HIS A 136 24.56 10.21 -17.31
CA HIS A 136 24.39 11.07 -16.13
C HIS A 136 24.19 12.58 -16.36
N GLU A 137 22.98 13.04 -16.06
CA GLU A 137 22.71 14.30 -15.38
C GLU A 137 21.77 13.97 -14.20
N SER A 138 22.35 13.73 -13.03
CA SER A 138 21.66 13.18 -11.85
C SER A 138 20.76 14.24 -11.20
N GLY A 139 19.51 14.30 -11.65
CA GLY A 139 18.42 14.84 -10.86
C GLY A 139 18.24 14.07 -9.54
N PRO A 140 17.48 14.61 -8.57
CA PRO A 140 17.32 13.97 -7.26
C PRO A 140 16.67 12.59 -7.44
N GLU A 141 17.43 11.53 -7.13
CA GLU A 141 16.95 10.16 -7.21
C GLU A 141 15.85 9.96 -6.14
N LEU A 142 14.65 9.65 -6.61
CA LEU A 142 13.51 9.30 -5.76
C LEU A 142 13.32 7.78 -5.84
N CYS A 143 13.61 7.09 -4.75
CA CYS A 143 13.44 5.64 -4.71
C CYS A 143 12.08 5.29 -4.11
N CYS A 144 11.25 4.65 -4.92
CA CYS A 144 9.89 4.27 -4.56
C CYS A 144 9.80 2.79 -4.14
N SER A 145 8.86 2.51 -3.27
CA SER A 145 8.45 1.15 -2.93
C SER A 145 7.27 0.67 -3.80
N TYR A 146 7.09 -0.66 -3.90
CA TYR A 146 5.86 -1.24 -4.46
C TYR A 146 4.65 -0.99 -3.53
N GLY A 147 3.70 -0.14 -3.92
CA GLY A 147 2.61 0.33 -3.05
C GLY A 147 1.82 -0.74 -2.30
N ALA A 148 1.27 -0.36 -1.14
CA ALA A 148 0.37 -1.18 -0.34
C ALA A 148 -1.10 -0.86 -0.67
N TRP A 149 -1.86 -1.84 -1.16
CA TRP A 149 -3.30 -1.67 -1.40
C TRP A 149 -4.10 -2.00 -0.14
N VAL A 150 -4.92 -1.06 0.34
CA VAL A 150 -5.67 -1.19 1.59
C VAL A 150 -7.16 -0.94 1.36
N PRO A 151 -7.96 -1.96 1.01
CA PRO A 151 -9.41 -1.84 0.92
C PRO A 151 -10.04 -1.83 2.32
N ILE A 152 -10.89 -0.84 2.59
CA ILE A 152 -11.60 -0.69 3.87
C ILE A 152 -13.10 -0.93 3.69
N GLY A 153 -13.57 -2.07 4.19
CA GLY A 153 -14.97 -2.49 4.15
C GLY A 153 -15.84 -1.87 5.24
N ARG A 154 -17.17 -1.91 5.06
CA ARG A 154 -18.13 -1.52 6.10
C ARG A 154 -18.05 -2.51 7.28
N LYS A 155 -18.32 -2.03 8.49
CA LYS A 155 -18.49 -2.90 9.67
C LYS A 155 -19.75 -3.75 9.47
N ALA A 156 -19.65 -5.06 9.65
CA ALA A 156 -20.84 -5.93 9.67
C ALA A 156 -21.69 -5.55 10.89
N ASP A 157 -23.00 -5.33 10.68
CA ASP A 157 -23.94 -5.12 11.78
C ASP A 157 -24.06 -6.44 12.55
N SER A 158 -23.68 -6.46 13.82
CA SER A 158 -23.83 -7.60 14.71
C SER A 158 -25.29 -7.72 15.19
N ARG A 159 -26.24 -7.74 14.24
CA ARG A 159 -27.56 -8.30 14.49
C ARG A 159 -27.54 -9.74 14.06
N GLU A 160 -27.22 -10.59 15.02
CA GLU A 160 -27.56 -12.00 14.98
C GLU A 160 -29.09 -12.10 15.01
N GLY A 161 -29.70 -12.13 13.84
CA GLY A 161 -31.10 -12.56 13.72
C GLY A 161 -31.19 -13.99 14.25
N PRO A 162 -32.27 -14.37 14.97
CA PRO A 162 -32.36 -15.69 15.57
C PRO A 162 -32.19 -16.77 14.50
N SER A 163 -31.31 -17.73 14.79
CA SER A 163 -31.14 -18.96 14.02
C SER A 163 -32.51 -19.57 13.68
N PRO A 164 -32.79 -19.97 12.43
CA PRO A 164 -34.03 -20.66 12.11
C PRO A 164 -34.04 -21.99 12.85
N GLN A 165 -34.91 -22.12 13.85
CA GLN A 165 -35.21 -23.40 14.48
C GLN A 165 -35.72 -24.38 13.40
N PRO A 166 -35.20 -25.62 13.32
CA PRO A 166 -35.57 -26.59 12.28
C PRO A 166 -36.97 -27.20 12.45
N HIS A 167 -37.84 -26.64 13.29
CA HIS A 167 -39.13 -27.25 13.65
C HIS A 167 -40.36 -26.73 12.88
N PHE A 168 -40.20 -25.77 11.96
CA PHE A 168 -41.31 -25.28 11.13
C PHE A 168 -41.25 -25.79 9.68
N LEU A 169 -41.30 -27.11 9.52
CA LEU A 169 -41.75 -27.74 8.27
C LEU A 169 -42.76 -28.85 8.60
N ALA A 170 -43.98 -28.47 8.96
CA ALA A 170 -45.13 -29.34 8.81
C ALA A 170 -46.42 -28.53 8.73
N ARG A 171 -47.23 -28.86 7.71
CA ARG A 171 -48.62 -28.47 7.46
C ARG A 171 -48.88 -27.05 6.95
N ALA A 172 -49.08 -26.95 5.62
CA ALA A 172 -50.41 -26.67 5.06
C ALA A 172 -50.37 -26.76 3.52
N ALA A 173 -50.87 -27.86 2.95
CA ALA A 173 -51.46 -27.90 1.61
C ALA A 173 -52.10 -29.27 1.37
N GLN A 174 -53.31 -29.47 1.86
CA GLN A 174 -54.27 -30.42 1.30
C GLN A 174 -55.67 -30.02 1.76
N ALA A 175 -56.36 -29.26 0.91
CA ALA A 175 -57.80 -29.11 0.89
C ALA A 175 -58.25 -28.65 -0.52
N SER A 176 -58.87 -29.60 -1.23
CA SER A 176 -60.01 -29.48 -2.16
C SER A 176 -59.90 -28.57 -3.39
N PHE A 177 -59.91 -29.15 -4.60
CA PHE A 177 -61.08 -29.68 -5.32
C PHE A 177 -60.66 -30.77 -6.30
#